data_AF-A0AAU5D0Z3-F1
#
_entry.id   AF-A0AAU5D0Z3-F1
#
_cell.length_a   1.000
_cell.length_b   1.000
_cell.length_c   1.000
_cell.angle_alpha   90.00
_cell.angle_beta   90.00
_cell.angle_gamma   90.00
#
_symmetry.space_group_name_H-M   'P 1'
#
loop_
_entity.id
_entity.type
_entity.pdbx_description
1 polymer ?
#
loop_
_entity_poly.entity_id
_entity_poly.type
_entity_poly.pdbx_seq_one_letter_code
_entity_poly.pdbx_strand_id
1 'polypeptide(L)'
;MRERVDNGEGDPRVVALRLAVSRLRRELAGYPREFAERGIAEDELGALGAMASGAAPEPARLVRSLLAVAGALGSVSALSAPLAALSEAVRAFTPRR
;
A
#
# COMPACT_ATOMS: atom_id res chain seq x y z
N MET A 1 -28.09 7.35 -15.92
CA MET A 1 -26.98 7.90 -15.10
C MET A 1 -25.77 7.04 -15.40
N ARG A 2 -24.81 7.56 -16.18
CA ARG A 2 -23.74 6.76 -16.81
C ARG A 2 -22.71 6.34 -15.75
N GLU A 3 -22.59 5.04 -15.52
CA GLU A 3 -21.47 4.42 -14.83
C GLU A 3 -20.21 4.73 -15.64
N ARG A 4 -19.40 5.68 -15.14
CA ARG A 4 -18.05 5.85 -15.66
C ARG A 4 -17.25 4.66 -15.15
N VAL A 5 -17.03 3.70 -16.03
CA VAL A 5 -15.92 2.76 -15.93
C VAL A 5 -14.64 3.60 -15.95
N ASP A 6 -14.20 3.95 -14.75
CA ASP A 6 -12.89 4.54 -14.54
C ASP A 6 -11.88 3.39 -14.68
N ASN A 7 -11.34 3.23 -15.90
CA ASN A 7 -10.21 2.34 -16.14
C ASN A 7 -9.15 2.68 -15.09
N GLY A 8 -8.67 1.66 -14.35
CA GLY A 8 -7.92 1.77 -13.08
C GLY A 8 -6.69 2.69 -13.01
N GLU A 9 -6.38 3.48 -14.03
CA GLU A 9 -5.45 4.61 -14.00
C GLU A 9 -6.06 5.92 -13.48
N GLY A 10 -7.38 6.14 -13.61
CA GLY A 10 -8.05 7.36 -13.16
C GLY A 10 -8.69 7.27 -11.77
N ASP A 11 -8.83 6.06 -11.22
CA ASP A 11 -9.57 5.84 -9.98
C ASP A 11 -8.81 6.55 -8.85
N PRO A 12 -9.43 7.53 -8.17
CA PRO A 12 -8.76 8.30 -7.12
C PRO A 12 -8.24 7.40 -5.99
N ARG A 13 -8.85 6.23 -5.77
CA ARG A 13 -8.39 5.23 -4.79
C ARG A 13 -7.10 4.57 -5.24
N VAL A 14 -6.97 4.27 -6.54
CA VAL A 14 -5.75 3.69 -7.11
C VAL A 14 -4.62 4.71 -7.10
N VAL A 15 -4.90 5.96 -7.46
CA VAL A 15 -3.92 7.06 -7.37
C VAL A 15 -3.42 7.23 -5.94
N ALA A 16 -4.33 7.28 -4.96
CA ALA A 16 -3.96 7.41 -3.55
C ALA A 16 -3.11 6.23 -3.07
N LEU A 17 -3.45 5.00 -3.47
CA LEU A 17 -2.66 3.81 -3.16
C LEU A 17 -1.24 3.87 -3.76
N ARG A 18 -1.10 4.23 -5.03
CA ARG A 18 0.21 4.40 -5.69
C ARG A 18 1.08 5.43 -4.98
N LEU A 19 0.49 6.57 -4.58
CA LEU A 19 1.18 7.62 -3.85
C LEU A 19 1.64 7.15 -2.47
N ALA A 20 0.77 6.46 -1.72
CA ALA A 20 1.09 5.92 -0.40
C ALA A 20 2.22 4.87 -0.47
N VAL A 21 2.14 3.93 -1.41
CA VAL A 21 3.20 2.93 -1.66
C VAL A 21 4.51 3.61 -2.02
N SER A 22 4.49 4.57 -2.94
CA SER A 22 5.69 5.29 -3.38
C SER A 22 6.34 6.06 -2.24
N ARG A 23 5.54 6.68 -1.37
CA ARG A 23 6.04 7.38 -0.19
C ARG A 23 6.69 6.40 0.78
N LEU A 24 6.00 5.33 1.16
CA LEU A 24 6.55 4.36 2.11
C LEU A 24 7.83 3.69 1.59
N ARG A 25 7.92 3.39 0.29
CA ARG A 25 9.15 2.91 -0.34
C ARG A 25 10.31 3.89 -0.23
N ARG A 26 10.07 5.19 -0.43
CA ARG A 26 11.12 6.22 -0.28
C ARG A 26 11.60 6.33 1.16
N GLU A 27 10.68 6.37 2.12
CA GLU A 27 11.03 6.42 3.55
C GLU A 27 11.79 5.16 3.97
N LEU A 28 11.39 3.98 3.49
CA LEU A 28 12.07 2.71 3.76
C LEU A 28 13.46 2.61 3.11
N ALA A 29 13.65 3.19 1.92
CA ALA A 29 14.95 3.27 1.26
C ALA A 29 15.89 4.26 1.95
N GLY A 30 15.35 5.34 2.52
CA GLY A 30 16.09 6.31 3.31
C GLY A 30 16.35 5.89 4.77
N TYR A 31 15.74 4.80 5.23
CA TYR A 31 15.87 4.35 6.61
C TYR A 31 17.24 3.64 6.82
N PRO A 32 18.15 4.19 7.63
CA PRO A 32 19.54 3.73 7.69
C PRO A 32 19.72 2.41 8.45
N ARG A 33 18.71 1.96 9.19
CA ARG A 33 18.82 0.77 10.04
C ARG A 33 18.30 -0.45 9.29
N GLU A 34 19.14 -1.46 9.16
CA GLU A 34 18.73 -2.79 8.71
C GLU A 34 17.91 -3.48 9.81
N PHE A 35 16.86 -4.17 9.38
CA PHE A 35 16.02 -5.00 10.24
C PHE A 35 15.65 -6.28 9.49
N ALA A 36 15.46 -7.37 10.22
CA ALA A 36 15.32 -8.72 9.65
C ALA A 36 14.18 -8.82 8.63
N GLU A 37 13.13 -8.04 8.81
CA GLU A 37 11.91 -8.10 7.99
C GLU A 37 11.91 -7.08 6.84
N ARG A 38 13.01 -6.35 6.61
CA ARG A 38 13.10 -5.30 5.58
C ARG A 38 12.82 -5.83 4.18
N GLY A 39 13.42 -6.96 3.80
CA GLY A 39 13.20 -7.56 2.49
C GLY A 39 11.75 -8.00 2.27
N ILE A 40 11.09 -8.50 3.30
CA ILE A 40 9.67 -8.88 3.26
C ILE A 40 8.80 -7.63 3.02
N ALA A 41 9.08 -6.54 3.74
CA ALA A 41 8.36 -5.28 3.56
C ALA A 41 8.55 -4.71 2.14
N GLU A 42 9.76 -4.74 1.60
CA GLU A 42 10.06 -4.25 0.25
C GLU A 42 9.35 -5.08 -0.84
N ASP A 43 9.32 -6.41 -0.71
CA ASP A 43 8.63 -7.31 -1.64
C ASP A 43 7.11 -7.08 -1.64
N GLU A 44 6.50 -7.02 -0.45
CA GLU A 44 5.05 -6.79 -0.32
C GLU A 44 4.66 -5.37 -0.78
N LEU A 45 5.52 -4.36 -0.59
CA LEU A 45 5.33 -3.02 -1.19
C LEU A 45 5.44 -3.05 -2.71
N GLY A 46 6.30 -3.90 -3.27
CA GLY A 46 6.36 -4.18 -4.70
C GLY A 46 5.06 -4.79 -5.22
N ALA A 47 4.53 -5.79 -4.52
CA ALA A 47 3.25 -6.42 -4.84
C ALA A 47 2.07 -5.44 -4.78
N LEU A 48 2.02 -4.57 -3.77
CA LEU A 48 1.02 -3.49 -3.67
C LEU A 48 1.12 -2.52 -4.84
N GLY A 49 2.33 -2.12 -5.23
CA GLY A 49 2.55 -1.25 -6.39
C GLY A 49 2.11 -1.89 -7.71
N ALA A 50 2.38 -3.19 -7.88
CA ALA A 50 1.95 -3.95 -9.05
C ALA A 50 0.42 -4.07 -9.12
N MET A 51 -0.25 -4.37 -7.99
CA MET A 51 -1.72 -4.40 -7.92
C MET A 51 -2.34 -3.05 -8.24
N ALA A 52 -1.76 -1.97 -7.71
CA ALA A 52 -2.22 -0.62 -8.01
C ALA A 52 -1.97 -0.23 -9.47
N SER A 53 -1.06 -0.90 -10.18
CA SER A 53 -0.77 -0.64 -11.59
C SER A 53 -1.56 -1.52 -12.56
N GLY A 54 -2.19 -2.60 -12.06
CA GLY A 54 -2.97 -3.55 -12.84
C GLY A 54 -4.42 -3.14 -13.08
N ALA A 55 -5.16 -4.01 -13.79
CA ALA A 55 -6.53 -3.73 -14.23
C ALA A 55 -7.57 -3.66 -13.10
N ALA A 56 -7.35 -4.34 -11.97
CA ALA A 56 -8.23 -4.29 -10.81
C ALA A 56 -7.48 -4.70 -9.52
N PRO A 57 -7.38 -3.83 -8.51
CA PRO A 57 -6.89 -4.19 -7.20
C PRO A 57 -7.90 -5.11 -6.47
N GLU A 58 -7.44 -6.26 -5.99
CA GLU A 58 -8.28 -7.18 -5.19
C GLU A 58 -8.25 -6.81 -3.71
N PRO A 59 -9.38 -6.42 -3.07
CA PRO A 59 -9.40 -5.94 -1.70
C PRO A 59 -8.80 -6.92 -0.68
N ALA A 60 -9.11 -8.22 -0.81
CA ALA A 60 -8.57 -9.25 0.08
C ALA A 60 -7.05 -9.37 -0.03
N ARG A 61 -6.51 -9.24 -1.26
CA ARG A 61 -5.07 -9.31 -1.52
C ARG A 61 -4.35 -8.05 -1.02
N LEU A 62 -4.96 -6.87 -1.20
CA LEU A 62 -4.46 -5.61 -0.63
C LEU A 62 -4.36 -5.67 0.90
N VAL A 63 -5.40 -6.19 1.57
CA VAL A 63 -5.40 -6.34 3.04
C VAL A 63 -4.32 -7.33 3.48
N ARG A 64 -4.15 -8.46 2.78
CA ARG A 64 -3.08 -9.42 3.08
C ARG A 64 -1.70 -8.78 3.02
N SER A 65 -1.38 -8.10 1.91
CA SER A 65 -0.07 -7.44 1.75
C SER A 65 0.13 -6.30 2.75
N LEU A 66 -0.92 -5.53 3.08
CA LEU A 66 -0.86 -4.52 4.12
C LEU A 66 -0.50 -5.12 5.49
N LEU A 67 -1.13 -6.24 5.86
CA LEU A 67 -0.85 -6.90 7.14
C LEU A 67 0.58 -7.45 7.20
N ALA A 68 1.11 -7.97 6.09
CA ALA A 68 2.50 -8.41 6.00
C ALA A 68 3.47 -7.22 6.19
N VAL A 69 3.22 -6.09 5.51
CA VAL A 69 4.00 -4.85 5.70
C VAL A 69 3.87 -4.32 7.14
N ALA A 70 2.67 -4.33 7.72
CA ALA A 70 2.45 -3.84 9.08
C ALA A 70 3.10 -4.74 10.14
N GLY A 71 3.18 -6.05 9.92
CA GLY A 71 3.94 -6.97 10.75
C GLY A 71 5.44 -6.64 10.69
N ALA A 72 5.98 -6.52 9.48
CA ALA A 72 7.40 -6.23 9.25
C ALA A 72 7.84 -4.84 9.76
N LEU A 73 6.92 -3.85 9.76
CA LEU A 73 7.20 -2.48 10.17
C LEU A 73 6.65 -2.12 11.56
N GLY A 74 5.96 -3.04 12.24
CA GLY A 74 5.15 -2.74 13.43
C GLY A 74 5.95 -2.19 14.63
N SER A 75 7.25 -2.44 14.67
CA SER A 75 8.17 -1.88 15.68
C SER A 75 8.94 -0.63 15.22
N VAL A 76 8.75 -0.18 13.97
CA VAL A 76 9.47 0.96 13.39
C VAL A 76 8.59 2.21 13.43
N SER A 77 8.59 2.89 14.58
CA SER A 77 7.76 4.10 14.78
C SER A 77 8.05 5.22 13.77
N ALA A 78 9.27 5.31 13.23
CA ALA A 78 9.63 6.26 12.18
C ALA A 78 8.81 6.10 10.89
N LEU A 79 8.31 4.88 10.64
CA LEU A 79 7.50 4.54 9.47
C LEU A 79 6.00 4.50 9.77
N SER A 80 5.58 4.85 10.99
CA SER A 80 4.17 4.84 11.41
C SER A 80 3.28 5.75 10.55
N ALA A 81 3.73 6.98 10.27
CA ALA A 81 2.98 7.94 9.46
C ALA A 81 2.78 7.48 8.00
N PRO A 82 3.81 7.05 7.25
CA PRO A 82 3.60 6.51 5.90
C PRO A 82 2.83 5.18 5.90
N LEU A 83 2.96 4.34 6.94
CA LEU A 83 2.17 3.12 7.09
C LEU A 83 0.67 3.39 7.35
N ALA A 84 0.35 4.42 8.14
CA ALA A 84 -1.03 4.86 8.36
C ALA A 84 -1.68 5.35 7.06
N ALA A 85 -0.95 6.14 6.26
CA ALA A 85 -1.44 6.59 4.96
C ALA A 85 -1.71 5.42 3.99
N LEU A 86 -0.84 4.39 3.99
CA LEU A 86 -1.07 3.17 3.21
C LEU A 86 -2.30 2.41 3.69
N SER A 87 -2.49 2.33 5.01
CA SER A 87 -3.66 1.69 5.63
C SER A 87 -4.97 2.37 5.22
N GLU A 88 -5.01 3.70 5.22
CA GLU A 88 -6.16 4.47 4.75
C GLU A 88 -6.43 4.27 3.25
N ALA A 89 -5.38 4.23 2.43
CA ALA A 89 -5.53 3.97 1.00
C ALA A 89 -6.12 2.57 0.72
N VAL A 90 -5.66 1.54 1.44
CA VAL A 90 -6.22 0.18 1.34
C VAL A 90 -7.66 0.13 1.85
N ARG A 91 -7.98 0.88 2.92
CA ARG A 91 -9.35 0.98 3.46
C ARG A 91 -10.35 1.53 2.45
N ALA A 92 -9.92 2.31 1.45
CA ALA A 92 -10.80 2.79 0.38
C ALA A 92 -11.30 1.67 -0.56
N PHE A 93 -10.69 0.48 -0.52
CA PHE A 93 -11.07 -0.68 -1.32
C PHE A 93 -11.91 -1.71 -0.55
N THR A 94 -11.99 -1.62 0.78
CA THR A 94 -12.81 -2.51 1.59
C THR A 94 -14.15 -1.84 1.94
N PRO A 95 -15.29 -2.54 1.85
CA PRO A 95 -16.55 -1.98 2.30
C PRO A 95 -16.46 -1.66 3.80
N ARG A 96 -16.89 -0.44 4.20
CA ARG A 96 -17.21 -0.15 5.59
C ARG A 96 -18.43 -1.01 5.95
N ARG A 97 -18.22 -2.09 6.71
CA ARG A 97 -19.29 -2.85 7.35
C ARG A 97 -19.97 -2.02 8.42
#